data_AF-A0A4Z0PS19-F1
#
_entry.id   AF-A0A4Z0PS19-F1
#
_cell.length_a   1.000
_cell.length_b   1.000
_cell.length_c   1.000
_cell.angle_alpha   90.00
_cell.angle_beta   90.00
_cell.angle_gamma   90.00
#
_symmetry.space_group_name_H-M   'P 1'
#
loop_
_entity.id
_entity.type
_entity.pdbx_description
1 polymer ?
#
loop_
_entity_poly.entity_id
_entity_poly.type
_entity_poly.pdbx_seq_one_letter_code
_entity_poly.pdbx_strand_id
1 'polypeptide(L)'
;MAPKPTKNTPMLYAWHHFVLLPAALLLAGYGIRRYLAVAGDDSEISRLWFTVMLLAVVGLGTLIMLRQHYALTLQDRLIRLEVRQRYFELTGKSLRAWEAQLQLRQILSLRFAGDAELPALVEAAAKENLSPKDIQARIQDFQFDSMRV
;
A
#
# COMPACT_ATOMS: atom_id res chain seq x y z
N MET A 1 -5.66 -19.72 22.74
CA MET A 1 -5.91 -18.73 21.67
C MET A 1 -4.72 -17.81 21.61
N ALA A 2 -4.07 -17.64 20.46
CA ALA A 2 -3.03 -16.62 20.30
C ALA A 2 -3.65 -15.23 20.57
N PRO A 3 -2.90 -14.27 21.14
CA PRO A 3 -3.42 -12.93 21.38
C PRO A 3 -3.86 -12.31 20.04
N LYS A 4 -5.08 -11.74 19.99
CA LYS A 4 -5.54 -10.99 18.81
C LYS A 4 -4.57 -9.82 18.58
N PRO A 5 -4.01 -9.66 17.38
CA PRO A 5 -3.12 -8.53 17.09
C PRO A 5 -3.89 -7.22 17.28
N THR A 6 -3.31 -6.25 18.00
CA THR A 6 -3.95 -4.95 18.28
C THR A 6 -3.61 -3.87 17.25
N LYS A 7 -2.73 -4.19 16.29
CA LYS A 7 -2.28 -3.29 15.25
C LYS A 7 -1.90 -4.07 14.01
N ASN A 8 -2.21 -3.52 12.84
CA ASN A 8 -1.72 -4.07 11.60
C ASN A 8 -0.29 -3.60 11.31
N THR A 9 0.67 -4.51 11.29
CA THR A 9 2.06 -4.24 10.90
C THR A 9 2.22 -4.36 9.40
N PRO A 10 3.03 -3.50 8.75
CA PRO A 10 3.29 -3.62 7.32
C PRO A 10 3.85 -5.00 7.02
N MET A 11 3.20 -5.75 6.12
CA MET A 11 3.69 -7.05 5.70
C MET A 11 4.78 -6.85 4.64
N LEU A 12 5.86 -7.62 4.73
CA LEU A 12 6.97 -7.57 3.78
C LEU A 12 7.02 -8.89 3.03
N TYR A 13 6.89 -8.84 1.71
CA TYR A 13 7.14 -10.02 0.87
C TYR A 13 8.64 -10.24 0.73
N ALA A 14 9.14 -11.35 1.30
CA ALA A 14 10.57 -11.56 1.49
C ALA A 14 11.39 -11.51 0.19
N TRP A 15 10.93 -12.21 -0.84
CA TRP A 15 11.58 -12.24 -2.15
C TRP A 15 11.67 -10.87 -2.80
N HIS A 16 10.64 -10.02 -2.67
CA HIS A 16 10.68 -8.67 -3.23
C HIS A 16 11.58 -7.75 -2.41
N HIS A 17 11.36 -7.67 -1.09
CA HIS A 17 11.99 -6.64 -0.26
C HIS A 17 13.43 -6.96 0.14
N PHE A 18 13.77 -8.24 0.32
CA PHE A 18 15.10 -8.64 0.82
C PHE A 18 15.99 -9.28 -0.24
N VAL A 19 15.46 -9.62 -1.42
CA VAL A 19 16.24 -10.24 -2.51
C VAL A 19 16.21 -9.37 -3.76
N LEU A 20 15.04 -9.22 -4.38
CA LEU A 20 14.91 -8.60 -5.70
C LEU A 20 15.23 -7.10 -5.68
N LEU A 21 14.68 -6.36 -4.72
CA LEU A 21 14.89 -4.91 -4.62
C LEU A 21 16.36 -4.57 -4.28
N PRO A 22 17.01 -5.20 -3.29
CA PRO A 22 18.44 -5.00 -3.05
C PRO A 22 19.32 -5.41 -4.24
N ALA A 23 19.04 -6.54 -4.90
CA ALA A 23 19.79 -6.98 -6.06
C ALA A 23 19.67 -5.99 -7.24
N ALA A 24 18.46 -5.49 -7.50
CA ALA A 24 18.22 -4.49 -8.53
C ALA A 24 18.93 -3.15 -8.22
N LEU A 25 18.96 -2.73 -6.95
CA LEU A 25 19.70 -1.55 -6.52
C LEU A 25 21.21 -1.72 -6.74
N LEU A 26 21.78 -2.87 -6.36
CA LEU A 26 23.19 -3.17 -6.58
C LEU A 26 23.52 -3.19 -8.07
N LEU A 27 22.67 -3.81 -8.90
CA LEU A 27 22.85 -3.87 -10.35
C LEU A 27 22.79 -2.47 -10.99
N ALA A 28 21.82 -1.65 -10.60
CA ALA A 28 21.70 -0.27 -11.08
C ALA A 28 22.93 0.56 -10.67
N GLY A 29 23.34 0.50 -9.39
CA GLY A 29 24.53 1.19 -8.90
C GLY A 29 25.81 0.74 -9.60
N TYR A 30 25.96 -0.56 -9.84
CA TYR A 30 27.08 -1.12 -10.59
C TYR A 30 27.09 -0.63 -12.04
N GLY A 31 25.95 -0.68 -12.73
CA GLY A 31 25.79 -0.19 -14.10
C GLY A 31 26.14 1.29 -14.23
N ILE A 32 25.64 2.13 -13.32
CA ILE A 32 25.95 3.56 -13.26
C ILE A 32 27.46 3.77 -13.11
N ARG A 33 28.07 3.13 -12.11
CA ARG A 33 29.52 3.26 -11.85
C ARG A 33 30.36 2.85 -13.06
N ARG A 34 29.98 1.77 -13.75
CA ARG A 34 30.69 1.29 -14.95
C ARG A 34 30.54 2.24 -16.12
N TYR A 35 29.33 2.75 -16.37
CA TYR A 35 29.11 3.75 -17.41
C TYR A 35 29.91 5.03 -17.14
N LEU A 36 29.90 5.56 -15.92
CA LEU A 36 30.66 6.76 -15.55
C LEU A 36 32.18 6.62 -15.80
N ALA A 37 32.73 5.39 -15.74
CA ALA A 37 34.14 5.14 -16.00
C ALA A 37 34.52 5.18 -17.49
N VAL A 38 33.55 5.10 -18.40
CA VAL A 38 33.75 5.09 -19.86
C VAL A 38 32.95 6.17 -20.58
N ALA A 39 32.24 7.01 -19.83
CA ALA A 39 31.40 8.07 -20.36
C ALA A 39 32.24 9.14 -21.06
N GLY A 40 31.76 9.63 -22.21
CA GLY A 40 32.39 10.70 -22.99
C GLY A 40 33.26 10.22 -24.15
N ASP A 41 33.71 8.97 -24.12
CA ASP A 41 34.29 8.31 -25.29
C ASP A 41 33.15 7.58 -26.01
N ASP A 42 32.76 7.96 -27.24
CA ASP A 42 31.69 7.31 -28.02
C ASP A 42 32.15 5.95 -28.59
N SER A 43 32.85 5.20 -27.75
CA SER A 43 33.30 3.85 -28.02
C SER A 43 32.14 2.86 -27.91
N GLU A 44 32.29 1.71 -28.55
CA GLU A 44 31.32 0.62 -28.44
C GLU A 44 31.10 0.21 -26.98
N ILE A 45 32.17 0.20 -26.19
CA ILE A 45 32.14 -0.13 -24.75
C ILE A 45 31.27 0.87 -23.98
N SER A 46 31.38 2.17 -24.28
CA SER A 46 30.57 3.22 -23.65
C SER A 46 29.08 3.06 -23.94
N ARG A 47 28.72 2.78 -25.21
CA ARG A 47 27.34 2.50 -25.61
C ARG A 47 26.77 1.26 -24.92
N LEU A 48 27.55 0.18 -24.83
CA LEU A 48 27.13 -1.05 -24.13
C LEU A 48 26.85 -0.78 -22.65
N TRP A 49 27.76 -0.11 -21.94
CA TRP A 49 27.56 0.22 -20.53
C TRP A 49 26.41 1.19 -20.30
N PHE A 50 26.19 2.14 -21.22
CA PHE A 50 25.00 2.99 -21.21
C PHE A 50 23.72 2.15 -21.30
N THR A 51 23.62 1.22 -22.26
CA THR A 51 22.44 0.35 -22.40
C THR A 51 22.20 -0.51 -21.16
N VAL A 52 23.25 -1.14 -20.61
CA VAL A 52 23.15 -1.95 -19.38
C VAL A 52 22.69 -1.11 -18.20
N MET A 53 23.28 0.08 -18.00
CA MET A 53 22.86 1.01 -16.97
C MET A 53 21.39 1.41 -17.14
N LEU A 54 20.99 1.79 -18.36
CA LEU A 54 19.64 2.25 -18.64
C LEU A 54 18.61 1.16 -18.35
N LEU A 55 18.87 -0.07 -18.80
CA LEU A 55 17.99 -1.21 -18.52
C LEU A 55 17.90 -1.51 -17.02
N ALA A 56 19.00 -1.44 -16.28
CA ALA A 56 19.00 -1.66 -14.84
C ALA A 56 18.19 -0.57 -14.09
N VAL A 57 18.38 0.70 -14.46
CA VAL A 57 17.65 1.82 -13.85
C VAL A 57 16.15 1.78 -14.19
N VAL A 58 15.81 1.54 -15.47
CA VAL A 58 14.41 1.40 -15.90
C VAL A 58 13.77 0.20 -15.21
N GLY A 59 14.45 -0.95 -15.15
CA GLY A 59 13.95 -2.15 -14.47
C GLY A 59 13.69 -1.91 -12.97
N LEU A 60 14.62 -1.24 -12.27
CA LEU A 60 14.43 -0.83 -10.89
C LEU A 60 13.22 0.12 -10.74
N GLY A 61 13.10 1.11 -11.62
CA GLY A 61 11.97 2.03 -11.66
C GLY A 61 10.64 1.31 -11.83
N THR A 62 10.57 0.34 -12.76
CA THR A 62 9.38 -0.50 -12.97
C THR A 62 9.03 -1.30 -11.72
N LEU A 63 10.00 -1.93 -11.07
CA LEU A 63 9.78 -2.71 -9.84
C LEU A 63 9.14 -1.88 -8.71
N ILE A 64 9.60 -0.63 -8.55
CA ILE A 64 9.09 0.28 -7.52
C ILE A 64 7.70 0.81 -7.91
N MET A 65 7.54 1.29 -9.15
CA MET A 65 6.30 1.90 -9.65
C MET A 65 5.14 0.92 -9.64
N LEU A 66 5.35 -0.33 -10.07
CA LEU A 66 4.27 -1.29 -10.23
C LEU A 66 3.58 -1.61 -8.89
N ARG A 67 4.39 -1.77 -7.83
CA ARG A 67 3.89 -2.00 -6.47
C ARG A 67 3.23 -0.75 -5.90
N GLN A 68 3.96 0.37 -5.86
CA GLN A 68 3.50 1.56 -5.13
C GLN A 68 2.24 2.17 -5.74
N HIS A 69 2.14 2.18 -7.07
CA HIS A 69 1.05 2.88 -7.74
C HIS A 69 -0.15 1.98 -8.03
N TYR A 70 0.07 0.80 -8.62
CA TYR A 70 -1.06 -0.04 -9.05
C TYR A 70 -1.60 -0.91 -7.91
N ALA A 71 -0.75 -1.63 -7.19
CA ALA A 71 -1.20 -2.57 -6.17
C ALA A 71 -1.84 -1.83 -4.97
N LEU A 72 -1.23 -0.76 -4.46
CA LEU A 72 -1.78 0.00 -3.33
C LEU A 72 -3.09 0.70 -3.70
N THR A 73 -3.18 1.29 -4.90
CA THR A 73 -4.42 1.93 -5.37
C THR A 73 -5.54 0.91 -5.54
N LEU A 74 -5.24 -0.28 -6.07
CA LEU A 74 -6.21 -1.35 -6.20
C LEU A 74 -6.68 -1.85 -4.82
N GLN A 75 -5.77 -2.06 -3.88
CA GLN A 75 -6.10 -2.42 -2.50
C GLN A 75 -7.00 -1.37 -1.84
N ASP A 76 -6.68 -0.08 -1.99
CA ASP A 76 -7.51 0.99 -1.41
C ASP A 76 -8.91 1.06 -2.03
N ARG A 77 -9.04 0.76 -3.33
CA ARG A 77 -10.34 0.64 -4.01
C ARG A 77 -11.12 -0.58 -3.51
N LEU A 78 -10.46 -1.73 -3.34
CA LEU A 78 -11.05 -2.95 -2.82
C LEU A 78 -11.53 -2.77 -1.38
N ILE A 79 -10.71 -2.20 -0.50
CA ILE A 79 -11.08 -1.93 0.90
C ILE A 79 -12.28 -0.99 0.97
N ARG A 80 -12.33 0.04 0.13
CA ARG A 80 -13.50 0.92 0.06
C ARG A 80 -14.76 0.14 -0.32
N LEU A 81 -14.67 -0.78 -1.29
CA LEU A 81 -15.79 -1.64 -1.69
C LEU A 81 -16.19 -2.61 -0.58
N GLU A 82 -15.22 -3.20 0.12
CA GLU A 82 -15.43 -4.10 1.25
C GLU A 82 -16.21 -3.40 2.36
N VAL A 83 -15.77 -2.22 2.81
CA VAL A 83 -16.45 -1.46 3.87
C VAL A 83 -17.85 -1.02 3.42
N ARG A 84 -18.01 -0.62 2.15
CA ARG A 84 -19.34 -0.32 1.57
C ARG A 84 -20.28 -1.53 1.64
N GLN A 85 -19.76 -2.71 1.27
CA GLN A 85 -20.53 -3.94 1.24
C GLN A 85 -20.92 -4.38 2.66
N ARG A 86 -19.95 -4.43 3.58
CA ARG A 86 -20.19 -4.76 4.99
C ARG A 86 -21.21 -3.83 5.62
N TYR A 87 -21.08 -2.52 5.42
CA TYR A 87 -22.06 -1.55 5.94
C TYR A 87 -23.47 -1.79 5.37
N PHE A 88 -23.57 -2.11 4.07
CA PHE A 88 -24.85 -2.40 3.44
C PHE A 88 -25.48 -3.70 3.97
N GLU A 89 -24.71 -4.76 4.15
CA GLU A 89 -25.18 -6.03 4.71
C GLU A 89 -25.70 -5.87 6.15
N LEU A 90 -25.03 -5.03 6.95
CA LEU A 90 -25.39 -4.83 8.36
C LEU A 90 -26.56 -3.88 8.57
N THR A 91 -26.74 -2.88 7.71
CA THR A 91 -27.72 -1.79 7.93
C THR A 91 -28.85 -1.76 6.90
N GLY A 92 -28.70 -2.45 5.78
CA GLY A 92 -29.56 -2.33 4.59
C GLY A 92 -29.42 -0.98 3.86
N LYS A 93 -28.49 -0.10 4.29
CA LYS A 93 -28.32 1.25 3.74
C LYS A 93 -27.00 1.39 3.01
N SER A 94 -26.97 2.25 1.99
CA SER A 94 -25.75 2.54 1.25
C SER A 94 -24.78 3.40 2.07
N LEU A 95 -23.52 2.99 2.16
CA LEU A 95 -22.45 3.79 2.78
C LEU A 95 -22.20 5.11 2.03
N ARG A 96 -22.62 5.24 0.76
CA ARG A 96 -22.35 6.43 -0.06
C ARG A 96 -22.84 7.74 0.56
N ALA A 97 -23.90 7.68 1.38
CA ALA A 97 -24.41 8.84 2.12
C ALA A 97 -23.38 9.39 3.12
N TRP A 98 -22.67 8.51 3.81
CA TRP A 98 -21.59 8.87 4.75
C TRP A 98 -20.26 9.11 4.04
N GLU A 99 -20.02 8.41 2.93
CA GLU A 99 -18.74 8.46 2.22
C GLU A 99 -18.39 9.86 1.72
N ALA A 100 -19.37 10.69 1.36
CA ALA A 100 -19.13 12.08 0.98
C ALA A 100 -18.51 12.92 2.12
N GLN A 101 -18.70 12.50 3.37
CA GLN A 101 -18.19 13.15 4.59
C GLN A 101 -16.92 12.46 5.11
N LEU A 102 -16.54 11.31 4.54
CA LEU A 102 -15.39 10.52 4.98
C LEU A 102 -14.24 10.61 3.98
N GLN A 103 -13.05 10.87 4.50
CA GLN A 103 -11.80 10.72 3.76
C GLN A 103 -11.47 9.24 3.58
N LEU A 104 -10.78 8.92 2.48
CA LEU A 104 -10.33 7.55 2.19
C LEU A 104 -9.57 6.93 3.37
N ARG A 105 -8.68 7.69 4.04
CA ARG A 105 -7.89 7.20 5.19
C ARG A 105 -8.76 6.78 6.39
N GLN A 106 -9.90 7.44 6.59
CA GLN A 106 -10.88 7.04 7.62
C GLN A 106 -11.55 5.72 7.23
N ILE A 107 -11.98 5.58 5.97
CA ILE A 107 -12.55 4.32 5.43
C ILE A 107 -11.55 3.17 5.55
N LEU A 108 -10.28 3.41 5.22
CA LEU A 108 -9.23 2.41 5.39
C LEU A 108 -9.02 1.99 6.85
N SER A 109 -9.35 2.85 7.82
CA SER A 109 -9.26 2.52 9.25
C SER A 109 -10.48 1.75 9.73
N LEU A 110 -11.67 2.07 9.22
CA LEU A 110 -12.93 1.38 9.51
C LEU A 110 -12.91 -0.09 9.11
N ARG A 111 -12.06 -0.50 8.15
CA ARG A 111 -11.92 -1.91 7.76
C ARG A 111 -11.56 -2.84 8.93
N PHE A 112 -10.85 -2.29 9.93
CA PHE A 112 -10.41 -3.05 11.10
C PHE A 112 -11.49 -3.20 12.16
N ALA A 113 -12.62 -2.52 12.04
CA ALA A 113 -13.71 -2.61 13.01
C ALA A 113 -14.46 -3.94 12.86
N GLY A 114 -14.97 -4.47 13.97
CA GLY A 114 -15.89 -5.62 13.96
C GLY A 114 -17.25 -5.24 13.37
N ASP A 115 -17.99 -6.23 12.88
CA ASP A 115 -19.28 -6.00 12.21
C ASP A 115 -20.33 -5.35 13.13
N ALA A 116 -20.35 -5.72 14.42
CA ALA A 116 -21.32 -5.18 15.37
C ALA A 116 -21.14 -3.67 15.65
N GLU A 117 -19.91 -3.17 15.61
CA GLU A 117 -19.56 -1.77 15.92
C GLU A 117 -19.41 -0.90 14.67
N LEU A 118 -19.23 -1.50 13.48
CA LEU A 118 -18.97 -0.79 12.23
C LEU A 118 -20.02 0.30 11.91
N PRO A 119 -21.35 0.05 11.98
CA PRO A 119 -22.33 1.08 11.65
C PRO A 119 -22.24 2.32 12.54
N ALA A 120 -22.08 2.12 13.85
CA ALA A 120 -21.97 3.21 14.82
C ALA A 120 -20.65 3.97 14.66
N LEU A 121 -19.54 3.28 14.39
CA LEU A 121 -18.24 3.90 14.14
C LEU A 121 -18.21 4.71 12.85
N VAL A 122 -18.88 4.26 11.78
CA VAL A 122 -19.04 5.03 10.53
C VAL A 122 -19.74 6.36 10.81
N GLU A 123 -20.86 6.31 11.54
CA GLU A 123 -21.65 7.50 11.87
C GLU A 123 -20.86 8.46 12.77
N ALA A 124 -20.19 7.95 13.80
CA ALA A 124 -19.33 8.74 14.66
C ALA A 124 -18.17 9.37 13.88
N ALA A 125 -17.51 8.60 13.00
CA ALA A 125 -16.41 9.09 12.17
C ALA A 125 -16.84 10.25 11.26
N ALA A 126 -18.03 10.17 10.67
CA ALA A 126 -18.56 11.22 9.81
C ALA A 126 -19.04 12.45 10.59
N LYS A 127 -19.77 12.25 11.69
CA LYS A 127 -20.34 13.37 12.48
C LYS A 127 -19.29 14.12 13.30
N GLU A 128 -18.37 13.39 13.92
CA GLU A 128 -17.34 13.97 14.80
C GLU A 128 -16.04 14.30 14.06
N ASN A 129 -15.95 14.04 12.75
CA ASN A 129 -14.74 14.21 11.93
C ASN A 129 -13.51 13.52 12.56
N LEU A 130 -13.68 12.28 13.03
CA LEU A 130 -12.63 11.54 13.74
C LEU A 130 -11.40 11.33 12.86
N SER A 131 -10.20 11.53 13.39
CA SER A 131 -9.00 11.18 12.65
C SER A 131 -8.91 9.66 12.47
N PRO A 132 -8.21 9.14 11.44
CA PRO A 132 -7.95 7.71 11.28
C PRO A 132 -7.40 7.02 12.54
N LYS A 133 -6.59 7.74 13.32
CA LYS A 133 -6.04 7.26 14.59
C LYS A 133 -7.11 7.16 15.67
N ASP A 134 -8.00 8.14 15.75
CA ASP A 134 -9.10 8.15 16.74
C ASP A 134 -10.13 7.07 16.42
N ILE A 135 -10.41 6.82 15.14
CA ILE A 135 -11.25 5.69 14.71
C ILE A 135 -10.65 4.38 15.22
N GLN A 136 -9.36 4.14 14.97
CA GLN A 136 -8.70 2.91 15.43
C GLN A 136 -8.66 2.78 16.95
N ALA A 137 -8.55 3.89 17.67
CA ALA A 137 -8.57 3.89 19.14
C ALA A 137 -9.96 3.54 19.72
N ARG A 138 -11.04 3.72 18.94
CA ARG A 138 -12.41 3.38 19.36
C ARG A 138 -12.84 1.96 19.00
N ILE A 139 -12.06 1.23 18.20
CA ILE A 139 -12.34 -0.16 17.80
C ILE A 139 -12.15 -1.08 19.00
N GLN A 140 -13.19 -1.84 19.35
CA GLN A 140 -13.14 -2.81 20.44
C GLN A 140 -12.88 -4.23 19.93
N ASP A 141 -13.44 -4.58 18.77
CA ASP A 141 -13.22 -5.87 18.11
C ASP A 141 -12.35 -5.70 16.87
N PHE A 142 -11.03 -5.68 17.08
CA PHE A 142 -10.07 -5.48 16.00
C PHE A 142 -9.97 -6.70 15.07
N GLN A 143 -10.22 -6.46 13.77
CA GLN A 143 -10.10 -7.42 12.69
C GLN A 143 -8.77 -7.25 11.96
N PHE A 144 -7.92 -8.27 11.98
CA PHE A 144 -6.60 -8.21 11.36
C PHE A 144 -6.66 -8.44 9.84
N ASP A 145 -6.07 -7.53 9.07
CA ASP A 145 -5.98 -7.61 7.61
C ASP A 145 -4.66 -8.29 7.21
N SER A 146 -4.75 -9.59 6.96
CA SER A 146 -3.63 -10.48 6.61
C SER A 146 -3.26 -10.48 5.13
N MET A 147 -3.97 -9.71 4.30
CA MET A 147 -3.78 -9.73 2.84
C MET A 147 -3.06 -8.48 2.33
N ARG A 148 -2.82 -7.47 3.17
CA ARG A 148 -2.19 -6.22 2.77
C ARG A 148 -0.66 -6.26 2.94
N VAL A 149 0.04 -6.27 1.80
CA VAL A 149 1.51 -6.33 1.65
C VAL A 149 2.11 -5.04 1.12
#